data_AF-A0A2M3ZIS7-F1
#
_entry.id   AF-A0A2M3ZIS7-F1
#
_cell.length_a   1.000
_cell.length_b   1.000
_cell.length_c   1.000
_cell.angle_alpha   90.00
_cell.angle_beta   90.00
_cell.angle_gamma   90.00
#
_symmetry.space_group_name_H-M   'P 1'
#
loop_
_entity.id
_entity.type
_entity.pdbx_description
1 polymer ?
#
loop_
_entity_poly.entity_id
_entity_poly.type
_entity_poly.pdbx_seq_one_letter_code
_entity_poly.pdbx_strand_id
1 'polypeptide(L)'
;MGFLLADFRSRNVNPESYDSKLRFWKELVTAYGLFQGSSVVSLIQLKEAFRRKSIAPQCLITVFDEMQKNGELLPKDHFLEPVTSSGWGMKWTFDRVRRRMIGISESEEFVVQTVAEQHSEMIQRTIERDGLFDKLINFTELVKIVAQSTTIKEEGIRPALKLLEKGRRLTMENFVSGNRTHEVIKFAQPTVEVHSISHLERCIYELEQCELDLNQNISETEHTIAKIMEQIRTHIHEGKKQSAKSLLKKKHILEKSVLSKINSLENLQQLLSRIHETQQNIGILEAFKLGSNTLKKTYAESGLNIHTVENTLMEMRDVLEENNEIQNMIATVNVDDSDDLDLEQELGSLINMEIKGNNLHIEKVPQDPTLANQTTDLDAEILKRLEDLKVNNSGLHSPLTS
;
A
#
# COMPACT_ATOMS: atom_id res chain seq x y z
N MET A 1 -0.89 -4.65 49.45
CA MET A 1 -0.03 -4.78 48.25
C MET A 1 0.64 -6.15 48.15
N GLY A 2 1.40 -6.63 49.15
CA GLY A 2 2.04 -7.96 49.09
C GLY A 2 1.06 -9.13 48.88
N PHE A 3 -0.16 -9.03 49.42
CA PHE A 3 -1.23 -10.00 49.21
C PHE A 3 -1.61 -10.21 47.74
N LEU A 4 -1.59 -9.17 46.90
CA LEU A 4 -1.96 -9.28 45.49
C LEU A 4 -0.90 -10.01 44.68
N LEU A 5 0.39 -9.89 45.04
CA LEU A 5 1.52 -10.48 44.32
C LEU A 5 1.86 -11.92 44.77
N ALA A 6 1.53 -12.29 46.00
CA ALA A 6 1.77 -13.64 46.54
C ALA A 6 0.92 -14.70 45.80
N ASP A 7 1.17 -15.99 46.03
CA ASP A 7 0.33 -17.04 45.44
C ASP A 7 -1.12 -17.04 45.96
N PHE A 8 -1.98 -17.77 45.26
CA PHE A 8 -3.35 -18.00 45.71
C PHE A 8 -3.37 -18.96 46.89
N ARG A 9 -4.20 -18.65 47.88
CA ARG A 9 -4.59 -19.62 48.92
C ARG A 9 -5.69 -20.52 48.38
N SER A 10 -5.93 -21.66 49.02
CA SER A 10 -7.02 -22.56 48.64
C SER A 10 -8.36 -21.83 48.60
N ARG A 11 -9.06 -21.94 47.47
CA ARG A 11 -10.38 -21.30 47.26
C ARG A 11 -11.39 -21.71 48.33
N ASN A 12 -11.31 -22.96 48.82
CA ASN A 12 -12.20 -23.49 49.85
C ASN A 12 -12.11 -22.74 51.19
N VAL A 13 -11.00 -22.06 51.46
CA VAL A 13 -10.78 -21.33 52.72
C VAL A 13 -11.39 -19.92 52.64
N ASN A 14 -11.33 -19.28 51.48
CA ASN A 14 -11.93 -17.96 51.26
C ASN A 14 -12.22 -17.75 49.76
N PRO A 15 -13.42 -18.15 49.29
CA PRO A 15 -13.80 -18.04 47.89
C PRO A 15 -13.83 -16.60 47.39
N GLU A 16 -14.38 -15.67 48.20
CA GLU A 16 -14.55 -14.27 47.81
C GLU A 16 -13.21 -13.57 47.57
N SER A 17 -12.23 -13.79 48.46
CA SER A 17 -10.89 -13.22 48.34
C SER A 17 -10.13 -13.82 47.15
N TYR A 18 -10.28 -15.12 46.90
CA TYR A 18 -9.72 -15.79 45.73
C TYR A 18 -10.30 -15.20 44.44
N ASP A 19 -11.64 -15.17 44.33
CA ASP A 19 -12.36 -14.75 43.13
C ASP A 19 -12.11 -13.26 42.83
N SER A 20 -12.06 -12.40 43.87
CA SER A 20 -11.75 -10.98 43.72
C SER A 20 -10.31 -10.74 43.24
N LYS A 21 -9.34 -11.49 43.78
CA LYS A 21 -7.93 -11.41 43.34
C LYS A 21 -7.77 -11.91 41.92
N LEU A 22 -8.43 -13.00 41.56
CA LEU A 22 -8.41 -13.55 40.21
C LEU A 22 -8.99 -12.55 39.20
N ARG A 23 -10.15 -11.96 39.52
CA ARG A 23 -10.78 -10.93 38.69
C ARG A 23 -9.85 -9.74 38.46
N PHE A 24 -9.27 -9.19 39.54
CA PHE A 24 -8.31 -8.08 39.45
C PHE A 24 -7.17 -8.38 38.47
N TRP A 25 -6.57 -9.57 38.56
CA TRP A 25 -5.46 -9.93 37.66
C TRP A 25 -5.90 -10.14 36.22
N LYS A 26 -7.07 -10.75 35.98
CA LYS A 26 -7.63 -10.90 34.62
C LYS A 26 -7.90 -9.55 33.96
N GLU A 27 -8.50 -8.62 34.71
CA GLU A 27 -8.74 -7.24 34.27
C GLU A 27 -7.42 -6.53 33.98
N LEU A 28 -6.41 -6.69 34.84
CA LEU A 28 -5.10 -6.06 34.65
C LEU A 28 -4.34 -6.62 33.44
N VAL A 29 -4.41 -7.93 33.19
CA VAL A 29 -3.82 -8.55 31.98
C VAL A 29 -4.50 -8.02 30.73
N THR A 30 -5.84 -7.91 30.75
CA THR A 30 -6.62 -7.35 29.64
C THR A 30 -6.24 -5.89 29.39
N ALA A 31 -6.24 -5.06 30.43
CA ALA A 31 -5.87 -3.65 30.34
C ALA A 31 -4.43 -3.45 29.85
N TYR A 32 -3.50 -4.31 30.29
CA TYR A 32 -2.12 -4.28 29.81
C TYR A 32 -2.01 -4.64 28.33
N GLY A 33 -2.74 -5.65 27.84
CA GLY A 33 -2.74 -6.01 26.42
C GLY A 33 -3.25 -4.85 25.54
N LEU A 34 -4.35 -4.23 25.94
CA LEU A 34 -4.91 -3.05 25.25
C LEU A 34 -3.92 -1.87 25.26
N PHE A 35 -3.29 -1.60 26.41
CA PHE A 35 -2.27 -0.55 26.54
C PHE A 35 -1.04 -0.82 25.67
N GLN A 36 -0.59 -2.07 25.60
CA GLN A 36 0.56 -2.46 24.78
C GLN A 36 0.23 -2.49 23.27
N GLY A 37 -1.04 -2.49 22.89
CA GLY A 37 -1.47 -2.66 21.52
C GLY A 37 -1.35 -4.10 21.02
N SER A 38 -1.28 -5.08 21.93
CA SER A 38 -1.15 -6.50 21.58
C SER A 38 -1.99 -7.39 22.48
N SER A 39 -2.72 -8.32 21.86
CA SER A 39 -3.41 -9.41 22.59
C SER A 39 -2.46 -10.56 22.95
N VAL A 40 -1.20 -10.51 22.50
CA VAL A 40 -0.21 -11.55 22.76
C VAL A 40 0.56 -11.24 24.04
N VAL A 41 0.57 -12.19 24.98
CA VAL A 41 1.24 -12.07 26.28
C VAL A 41 2.01 -13.34 26.63
N SER A 42 3.05 -13.21 27.45
CA SER A 42 3.75 -14.33 28.09
C SER A 42 3.86 -14.11 29.61
N LEU A 43 4.08 -15.19 30.37
CA LEU A 43 4.25 -15.09 31.83
C LEU A 43 5.46 -14.23 32.19
N ILE A 44 6.58 -14.39 31.48
CA ILE A 44 7.80 -13.62 31.73
C ILE A 44 7.57 -12.12 31.50
N GLN A 45 6.87 -11.75 30.41
CA GLN A 45 6.54 -10.37 30.10
C GLN A 45 5.67 -9.73 31.19
N LEU A 46 4.62 -10.42 31.63
CA LEU A 46 3.72 -9.88 32.65
C LEU A 46 4.36 -9.84 34.04
N LYS A 47 5.22 -10.82 34.38
CA LYS A 47 5.98 -10.81 35.63
C LYS A 47 6.92 -9.61 35.71
N GLU A 48 7.55 -9.26 34.59
CA GLU A 48 8.43 -8.09 34.52
C GLU A 48 7.62 -6.79 34.50
N ALA A 49 6.56 -6.72 33.70
CA ALA A 49 5.72 -5.53 33.58
C ALA A 49 5.01 -5.15 34.90
N PHE A 50 4.60 -6.14 35.69
CA PHE A 50 3.89 -5.92 36.96
C PHE A 50 4.78 -6.05 38.19
N ARG A 51 6.10 -6.09 38.00
CA ARG A 51 7.07 -6.16 39.09
C ARG A 51 6.98 -4.92 39.97
N ARG A 52 7.01 -5.12 41.30
CA ARG A 52 6.97 -4.01 42.25
C ARG A 52 8.01 -4.19 43.35
N LYS A 53 8.91 -3.21 43.50
CA LYS A 53 10.02 -3.26 44.47
C LYS A 53 10.81 -4.58 44.36
N SER A 54 11.14 -4.97 43.12
CA SER A 54 11.83 -6.22 42.75
C SER A 54 11.04 -7.52 42.94
N ILE A 55 9.83 -7.48 43.50
CA ILE A 55 8.97 -8.66 43.67
C ILE A 55 8.10 -8.83 42.42
N ALA A 56 8.25 -9.96 41.75
CA ALA A 56 7.37 -10.37 40.65
C ALA A 56 6.09 -11.04 41.19
N PRO A 57 4.94 -10.86 40.54
CA PRO A 57 3.70 -11.53 40.95
C PRO A 57 3.80 -13.05 40.74
N GLN A 58 3.80 -13.82 41.82
CA GLN A 58 3.85 -15.29 41.79
C GLN A 58 2.50 -15.89 41.35
N CYS A 59 1.40 -15.21 41.73
CA CYS A 59 0.04 -15.63 41.39
C CYS A 59 -0.26 -15.73 39.89
N LEU A 60 0.52 -15.10 39.01
CA LEU A 60 0.25 -15.09 37.57
C LEU A 60 0.18 -16.48 36.96
N ILE A 61 0.91 -17.46 37.50
CA ILE A 61 0.83 -18.85 37.04
C ILE A 61 -0.60 -19.40 37.23
N THR A 62 -1.18 -19.21 38.41
CA THR A 62 -2.56 -19.61 38.69
C THR A 62 -3.57 -18.84 37.84
N VAL A 63 -3.32 -17.54 37.60
CA VAL A 63 -4.18 -16.73 36.72
C VAL A 63 -4.18 -17.30 35.30
N PHE A 64 -3.01 -17.63 34.75
CA PHE A 64 -2.86 -18.23 33.42
C PHE A 64 -3.56 -19.58 33.31
N ASP A 65 -3.44 -20.42 34.34
CA ASP A 65 -4.12 -21.72 34.39
C ASP A 65 -5.65 -21.54 34.38
N GLU A 66 -6.18 -20.63 35.20
CA GLU A 66 -7.61 -20.36 35.25
C GLU A 66 -8.14 -19.73 33.96
N MET A 67 -7.41 -18.78 33.37
CA MET A 67 -7.77 -18.18 32.08
C MET A 67 -7.78 -19.23 30.96
N GLN A 68 -6.81 -20.15 30.93
CA GLN A 68 -6.79 -21.24 29.94
C GLN A 68 -7.92 -22.25 30.14
N LYS A 69 -8.23 -22.61 31.39
CA LYS A 69 -9.37 -23.51 31.70
C LYS A 69 -10.69 -22.92 31.21
N ASN A 70 -10.84 -21.60 31.32
CA ASN A 70 -12.03 -20.88 30.88
C ASN A 70 -12.05 -20.54 29.38
N GLY A 71 -10.97 -20.82 28.65
CA GLY A 71 -10.85 -20.46 27.23
C GLY A 71 -10.51 -18.98 26.96
N GLU A 72 -10.31 -18.18 28.00
CA GLU A 72 -9.97 -16.74 27.91
C GLU A 72 -8.53 -16.51 27.38
N LEU A 73 -7.69 -17.53 27.47
CA LEU A 73 -6.29 -17.51 27.07
C LEU A 73 -5.96 -18.76 26.25
N LEU A 74 -5.40 -18.57 25.05
CA LEU A 74 -5.08 -19.64 24.11
C LEU A 74 -3.63 -19.53 23.62
N PRO A 75 -2.89 -20.63 23.43
CA PRO A 75 -1.55 -20.56 22.84
C PRO A 75 -1.59 -19.87 21.48
N LYS A 76 -0.65 -18.97 21.23
CA LYS A 76 -0.60 -18.18 20.00
C LYS A 76 -0.57 -19.05 18.74
N ASP A 77 0.28 -20.08 18.73
CA ASP A 77 0.42 -20.99 17.58
C ASP A 77 -0.90 -21.69 17.26
N HIS A 78 -1.59 -22.19 18.30
CA HIS A 78 -2.90 -22.82 18.16
C HIS A 78 -3.98 -21.83 17.74
N PHE A 79 -3.89 -20.59 18.23
CA PHE A 79 -4.86 -19.56 17.91
C PHE A 79 -4.81 -19.18 16.43
N LEU A 80 -3.59 -19.04 15.88
CA LEU A 80 -3.30 -18.60 14.52
C LEU A 80 -3.31 -19.72 13.46
N GLU A 81 -3.27 -21.00 13.87
CA GLU A 81 -3.27 -22.14 12.93
C GLU A 81 -4.47 -22.13 11.94
N PRO A 82 -4.28 -22.59 10.68
CA PRO A 82 -5.35 -22.69 9.69
C PRO A 82 -6.41 -23.73 10.08
N VAL A 83 -7.68 -23.46 9.77
CA VAL A 83 -8.83 -24.35 10.10
C VAL A 83 -8.76 -25.69 9.34
N THR A 84 -7.99 -25.77 8.25
CA THR A 84 -7.90 -26.93 7.34
C THR A 84 -6.85 -27.99 7.74
N SER A 85 -6.08 -27.77 8.81
CA SER A 85 -4.99 -28.69 9.19
C SER A 85 -5.51 -29.99 9.80
N SER A 86 -5.63 -31.06 9.01
CA SER A 86 -5.99 -32.41 9.49
C SER A 86 -4.93 -32.95 10.46
N GLY A 87 -5.20 -32.82 11.77
CA GLY A 87 -4.30 -33.20 12.87
C GLY A 87 -4.36 -32.28 14.10
N TRP A 88 -4.98 -31.10 13.96
CA TRP A 88 -5.03 -30.06 15.00
C TRP A 88 -5.58 -30.53 16.36
N GLY A 89 -6.67 -31.31 16.34
CA GLY A 89 -7.30 -31.84 17.57
C GLY A 89 -6.36 -32.72 18.40
N MET A 90 -5.49 -33.49 17.74
CA MET A 90 -4.53 -34.37 18.42
C MET A 90 -3.35 -33.59 19.01
N LYS A 91 -2.76 -32.65 18.26
CA LYS A 91 -1.66 -31.79 18.73
C LYS A 91 -2.08 -30.95 19.94
N TRP A 92 -3.25 -30.29 19.86
CA TRP A 92 -3.84 -29.55 20.98
C TRP A 92 -4.07 -30.44 22.21
N THR A 93 -4.65 -31.63 22.01
CA THR A 93 -4.89 -32.58 23.12
C THR A 93 -3.57 -32.99 23.77
N PHE A 94 -2.54 -33.26 22.97
CA PHE A 94 -1.20 -33.59 23.44
C PHE A 94 -0.55 -32.44 24.21
N ASP A 95 -0.63 -31.20 23.70
CA ASP A 95 -0.06 -30.02 24.36
C ASP A 95 -0.80 -29.65 25.65
N ARG A 96 -2.11 -29.90 25.72
CA ARG A 96 -2.87 -29.76 26.97
C ARG A 96 -2.44 -30.79 28.02
N VAL A 97 -2.17 -32.03 27.60
CA VAL A 97 -1.65 -33.10 28.49
C VAL A 97 -0.22 -32.78 28.93
N ARG A 98 0.66 -32.37 28.01
CA ARG A 98 2.04 -31.92 28.30
C ARG A 98 2.05 -30.83 29.36
N ARG A 99 1.19 -29.81 29.22
CA ARG A 99 1.12 -28.69 30.18
C ARG A 99 0.56 -29.09 31.53
N ARG A 100 -0.36 -30.06 31.60
CA ARG A 100 -0.77 -30.65 32.88
C ARG A 100 0.37 -31.41 33.58
N MET A 101 1.32 -31.97 32.83
CA MET A 101 2.42 -32.78 33.37
C MET A 101 3.68 -31.96 33.71
N ILE A 102 4.04 -30.99 32.88
CA ILE A 102 5.34 -30.28 32.95
C ILE A 102 5.15 -28.77 33.27
N GLY A 103 3.90 -28.29 33.26
CA GLY A 103 3.60 -26.86 33.41
C GLY A 103 3.77 -26.07 32.11
N ILE A 104 3.58 -24.76 32.21
CA ILE A 104 3.69 -23.81 31.10
C ILE A 104 5.11 -23.23 31.08
N SER A 105 5.71 -23.09 29.89
CA SER A 105 6.97 -22.35 29.79
C SER A 105 6.73 -20.85 29.99
N GLU A 106 7.55 -20.17 30.78
CA GLU A 106 7.32 -18.74 31.05
C GLU A 106 7.43 -17.86 29.80
N SER A 107 8.17 -18.32 28.80
CA SER A 107 8.34 -17.68 27.49
C SER A 107 7.26 -18.05 26.47
N GLU A 108 6.37 -18.99 26.76
CA GLU A 108 5.30 -19.40 25.85
C GLU A 108 4.32 -18.23 25.64
N GLU A 109 3.97 -17.98 24.38
CA GLU A 109 3.10 -16.87 23.99
C GLU A 109 1.63 -17.31 23.91
N PHE A 110 0.77 -16.48 24.45
CA PHE A 110 -0.66 -16.71 24.51
C PHE A 110 -1.43 -15.50 24.01
N VAL A 111 -2.57 -15.75 23.36
CA VAL A 111 -3.53 -14.74 22.94
C VAL A 111 -4.61 -14.61 24.02
N VAL A 112 -4.75 -13.40 24.56
CA VAL A 112 -5.87 -13.01 25.43
C VAL A 112 -7.09 -12.74 24.55
N GLN A 113 -8.10 -13.60 24.64
CA GLN A 113 -9.24 -13.60 23.72
C GLN A 113 -9.99 -12.26 23.73
N THR A 114 -10.28 -11.71 24.91
CA THR A 114 -11.02 -10.45 25.06
C THR A 114 -10.30 -9.25 24.44
N VAL A 115 -8.96 -9.23 24.49
CA VAL A 115 -8.15 -8.17 23.87
C VAL A 115 -8.18 -8.30 22.34
N ALA A 116 -8.06 -9.54 21.83
CA ALA A 116 -8.13 -9.81 20.40
C ALA A 116 -9.52 -9.45 19.82
N GLU A 117 -10.60 -9.73 20.56
CA GLU A 117 -11.98 -9.33 20.21
C GLU A 117 -12.10 -7.81 20.12
N GLN A 118 -11.64 -7.07 21.13
CA GLN A 118 -11.66 -5.60 21.11
C GLN A 118 -10.81 -5.02 19.97
N HIS A 119 -9.63 -5.59 19.70
CA HIS A 119 -8.82 -5.21 18.55
C HIS A 119 -9.54 -5.46 17.23
N SER A 120 -10.27 -6.58 17.11
CA SER A 120 -11.04 -6.91 15.91
C SER A 120 -12.16 -5.91 15.63
N GLU A 121 -12.82 -5.42 16.68
CA GLU A 121 -13.82 -4.35 16.56
C GLU A 121 -13.17 -3.01 16.18
N MET A 122 -12.02 -2.67 16.78
CA MET A 122 -11.30 -1.45 16.43
C MET A 122 -10.81 -1.45 14.98
N ILE A 123 -10.34 -2.59 14.48
CA ILE A 123 -9.99 -2.77 13.07
C ILE A 123 -11.23 -2.61 12.19
N GLN A 124 -12.35 -3.28 12.51
CA GLN A 124 -13.59 -3.12 11.74
C GLN A 124 -14.09 -1.67 11.69
N ARG A 125 -14.03 -0.93 12.81
CA ARG A 125 -14.38 0.51 12.83
C ARG A 125 -13.43 1.34 11.95
N THR A 126 -12.16 0.98 11.91
CA THR A 126 -11.16 1.65 11.04
C THR A 126 -11.50 1.41 9.57
N ILE A 127 -11.79 0.16 9.20
CA ILE A 127 -12.21 -0.23 7.84
C ILE A 127 -13.50 0.48 7.43
N GLU A 128 -14.48 0.57 8.33
CA GLU A 128 -15.73 1.28 8.08
C GLU A 128 -15.53 2.77 7.85
N ARG A 129 -14.79 3.42 8.76
CA ARG A 129 -14.48 4.86 8.70
C ARG A 129 -13.77 5.23 7.40
N ASP A 130 -12.86 4.37 6.93
CA ASP A 130 -12.06 4.61 5.73
C ASP A 130 -12.74 4.11 4.45
N GLY A 131 -13.96 3.55 4.55
CA GLY A 131 -14.73 3.05 3.40
C GLY A 131 -14.01 1.92 2.67
N LEU A 132 -13.42 0.99 3.43
CA LEU A 132 -12.56 -0.09 2.93
C LEU A 132 -13.24 -1.47 2.90
N PHE A 133 -14.54 -1.55 3.20
CA PHE A 133 -15.30 -2.79 2.98
C PHE A 133 -15.33 -3.17 1.50
N ASP A 134 -15.31 -4.48 1.23
CA ASP A 134 -15.31 -5.08 -0.11
C ASP A 134 -14.11 -4.70 -1.00
N LYS A 135 -13.11 -3.99 -0.44
CA LYS A 135 -11.84 -3.69 -1.12
C LYS A 135 -10.77 -4.70 -0.74
N LEU A 136 -9.88 -5.00 -1.69
CA LEU A 136 -8.68 -5.79 -1.46
C LEU A 136 -7.57 -4.90 -0.91
N ILE A 137 -7.08 -5.23 0.28
CA ILE A 137 -6.05 -4.46 0.97
C ILE A 137 -4.85 -5.36 1.19
N ASN A 138 -3.64 -4.87 0.90
CA ASN A 138 -2.43 -5.59 1.27
C ASN A 138 -2.24 -5.60 2.79
N PHE A 139 -1.78 -6.71 3.38
CA PHE A 139 -1.52 -6.79 4.82
C PHE A 139 -0.58 -5.66 5.31
N THR A 140 0.48 -5.34 4.56
CA THR A 140 1.40 -4.28 4.95
C THR A 140 0.75 -2.89 4.96
N GLU A 141 -0.21 -2.65 4.06
CA GLU A 141 -0.96 -1.41 4.03
C GLU A 141 -1.99 -1.34 5.15
N LEU A 142 -2.67 -2.45 5.42
CA LEU A 142 -3.57 -2.57 6.57
C LEU A 142 -2.83 -2.26 7.89
N VAL A 143 -1.60 -2.76 8.06
CA VAL A 143 -0.77 -2.46 9.24
C VAL A 143 -0.57 -0.95 9.40
N LYS A 144 -0.27 -0.22 8.31
CA LYS A 144 -0.11 1.24 8.36
C LYS A 144 -1.41 1.95 8.72
N ILE A 145 -2.52 1.57 8.08
CA ILE A 145 -3.85 2.16 8.32
C ILE A 145 -4.27 1.99 9.79
N VAL A 146 -4.10 0.78 10.33
CA VAL A 146 -4.44 0.46 11.72
C VAL A 146 -3.51 1.20 12.70
N ALA A 147 -2.21 1.27 12.42
CA ALA A 147 -1.25 1.97 13.27
C ALA A 147 -1.47 3.50 13.30
N GLN A 148 -1.99 4.09 12.22
CA GLN A 148 -2.34 5.52 12.18
C GLN A 148 -3.62 5.84 12.96
N SER A 149 -4.47 4.83 13.21
CA SER A 149 -5.84 5.02 13.67
C SER A 149 -6.09 4.50 15.09
N THR A 150 -5.20 3.64 15.59
CA THR A 150 -5.38 2.90 16.83
C THR A 150 -4.05 2.75 17.57
N THR A 151 -4.10 2.22 18.78
CA THR A 151 -2.89 1.84 19.54
C THR A 151 -2.39 0.44 19.20
N ILE A 152 -3.05 -0.27 18.28
CA ILE A 152 -2.76 -1.67 17.95
C ILE A 152 -1.43 -1.72 17.17
N LYS A 153 -0.52 -2.56 17.64
CA LYS A 153 0.74 -2.87 16.96
C LYS A 153 0.56 -4.06 16.01
N GLU A 154 1.52 -4.27 15.13
CA GLU A 154 1.48 -5.37 14.16
C GLU A 154 1.21 -6.74 14.81
N GLU A 155 1.85 -7.03 15.96
CA GLU A 155 1.62 -8.27 16.71
C GLU A 155 0.17 -8.43 17.24
N GLY A 156 -0.54 -7.33 17.44
CA GLY A 156 -1.94 -7.30 17.86
C GLY A 156 -2.94 -7.41 16.72
N ILE A 157 -2.50 -7.18 15.46
CA ILE A 157 -3.36 -7.23 14.27
C ILE A 157 -3.66 -8.68 13.89
N ARG A 158 -2.65 -9.55 13.78
CA ARG A 158 -2.85 -10.93 13.30
C ARG A 158 -3.87 -11.74 14.12
N PRO A 159 -3.85 -11.73 15.47
CA PRO A 159 -4.88 -12.41 16.25
C PRO A 159 -6.28 -11.85 16.01
N ALA A 160 -6.41 -10.53 15.89
CA ALA A 160 -7.69 -9.89 15.60
C ALA A 160 -8.23 -10.30 14.23
N LEU A 161 -7.40 -10.30 13.18
CA LEU A 161 -7.79 -10.78 11.85
C LEU A 161 -8.21 -12.24 11.86
N LYS A 162 -7.54 -13.08 12.66
CA LYS A 162 -7.89 -14.49 12.78
C LYS A 162 -9.28 -14.71 13.37
N LEU A 163 -9.71 -13.87 14.32
CA LEU A 163 -11.09 -13.93 14.83
C LEU A 163 -12.11 -13.53 13.77
N LEU A 164 -11.81 -12.48 13.01
CA LEU A 164 -12.66 -12.03 11.91
C LEU A 164 -12.77 -13.09 10.81
N GLU A 165 -11.68 -13.77 10.48
CA GLU A 165 -11.67 -14.89 9.53
C GLU A 165 -12.55 -16.05 10.03
N LYS A 166 -12.38 -16.47 11.29
CA LYS A 166 -13.22 -17.51 11.92
C LYS A 166 -14.70 -17.12 11.94
N GLY A 167 -14.99 -15.84 12.14
CA GLY A 167 -16.34 -15.26 12.10
C GLY A 167 -16.85 -14.95 10.69
N ARG A 168 -16.15 -15.34 9.62
CA ARG A 168 -16.49 -15.05 8.21
C ARG A 168 -16.71 -13.56 7.92
N ARG A 169 -16.04 -12.69 8.68
CA ARG A 169 -16.06 -11.23 8.53
C ARG A 169 -14.97 -10.74 7.58
N LEU A 170 -13.97 -11.56 7.30
CA LEU A 170 -12.94 -11.30 6.30
C LEU A 170 -12.43 -12.60 5.68
N THR A 171 -11.80 -12.46 4.52
CA THR A 171 -11.04 -13.54 3.86
C THR A 171 -9.64 -13.02 3.54
N MET A 172 -8.67 -13.93 3.56
CA MET A 172 -7.27 -13.63 3.25
C MET A 172 -6.78 -14.60 2.18
N GLU A 173 -6.00 -14.11 1.23
CA GLU A 173 -5.38 -14.93 0.20
C GLU A 173 -3.94 -14.47 -0.03
N ASN A 174 -3.07 -15.44 -0.33
CA ASN A 174 -1.73 -15.17 -0.80
C ASN A 174 -1.64 -15.55 -2.27
N PHE A 175 -1.13 -14.64 -3.09
CA PHE A 175 -0.80 -14.94 -4.48
C PHE A 175 0.52 -14.29 -4.87
N VAL A 176 1.09 -14.75 -5.98
CA VAL A 176 2.38 -14.28 -6.49
C VAL A 176 2.12 -13.46 -7.74
N SER A 177 2.63 -12.24 -7.77
CA SER A 177 2.66 -11.41 -8.98
C SER A 177 4.11 -11.00 -9.25
N GLY A 178 4.63 -11.42 -10.41
CA GLY A 178 6.05 -11.33 -10.73
C GLY A 178 6.93 -12.03 -9.68
N ASN A 179 7.76 -11.26 -8.98
CA ASN A 179 8.66 -11.75 -7.93
C ASN A 179 8.19 -11.42 -6.51
N ARG A 180 6.98 -10.88 -6.35
CA ARG A 180 6.43 -10.46 -5.05
C ARG A 180 5.26 -11.35 -4.64
N THR A 181 5.23 -11.71 -3.36
CA THR A 181 4.06 -12.36 -2.75
C THR A 181 3.18 -11.29 -2.14
N HIS A 182 1.91 -11.29 -2.52
CA HIS A 182 0.90 -10.38 -2.00
C HIS A 182 0.01 -11.14 -1.01
N GLU A 183 0.03 -10.72 0.26
CA GLU A 183 -0.94 -11.13 1.28
C GLU A 183 -2.08 -10.12 1.25
N VAL A 184 -3.22 -10.49 0.67
CA VAL A 184 -4.38 -9.62 0.50
C VAL A 184 -5.52 -10.02 1.41
N ILE A 185 -6.29 -9.02 1.82
CA ILE A 185 -7.36 -9.14 2.81
C ILE A 185 -8.58 -8.41 2.27
N LYS A 186 -9.74 -9.08 2.32
CA LYS A 186 -11.04 -8.47 1.99
C LYS A 186 -11.96 -8.57 3.20
N PHE A 187 -12.47 -7.43 3.65
CA PHE A 187 -13.43 -7.32 4.75
C PHE A 187 -14.86 -7.27 4.21
N ALA A 188 -15.77 -8.02 4.82
CA ALA A 188 -17.18 -7.99 4.48
C ALA A 188 -17.94 -6.89 5.24
N GLN A 189 -19.00 -6.39 4.63
CA GLN A 189 -19.91 -5.46 5.30
C GLN A 189 -20.52 -6.04 6.59
N PRO A 190 -20.93 -5.20 7.56
CA PRO A 190 -21.48 -5.63 8.86
C PRO A 190 -22.61 -6.68 8.79
N THR A 191 -23.38 -6.67 7.71
CA THR A 191 -24.61 -7.47 7.55
C THR A 191 -24.44 -8.75 6.72
N VAL A 192 -23.28 -8.95 6.08
CA VAL A 192 -23.07 -10.04 5.11
C VAL A 192 -21.84 -10.86 5.48
N GLU A 193 -21.86 -12.17 5.20
CA GLU A 193 -20.66 -13.00 5.26
C GLU A 193 -19.71 -12.66 4.10
N VAL A 194 -18.41 -12.82 4.34
CA VAL A 194 -17.40 -12.58 3.31
C VAL A 194 -17.47 -13.63 2.20
N HIS A 195 -17.43 -13.15 0.96
CA HIS A 195 -17.27 -14.00 -0.22
C HIS A 195 -15.79 -14.21 -0.52
N SER A 196 -15.46 -15.31 -1.20
CA SER A 196 -14.11 -15.52 -1.73
C SER A 196 -13.67 -14.36 -2.61
N ILE A 197 -12.36 -14.14 -2.69
CA ILE A 197 -11.79 -13.16 -3.61
C ILE A 197 -12.00 -13.66 -5.04
N SER A 198 -12.61 -12.84 -5.88
CA SER A 198 -12.87 -13.15 -7.28
C SER A 198 -11.64 -12.85 -8.14
N HIS A 199 -11.58 -13.45 -9.32
CA HIS A 199 -10.53 -13.17 -10.30
C HIS A 199 -10.51 -11.70 -10.71
N LEU A 200 -11.69 -11.09 -10.90
CA LEU A 200 -11.80 -9.68 -11.29
C LEU A 200 -11.25 -8.75 -10.20
N GLU A 201 -11.61 -8.99 -8.94
CA GLU A 201 -11.06 -8.24 -7.79
C GLU A 201 -9.53 -8.35 -7.76
N ARG A 202 -8.97 -9.55 -8.00
CA ARG A 202 -7.51 -9.75 -8.07
C ARG A 202 -6.87 -8.97 -9.22
N CYS A 203 -7.47 -9.00 -10.41
CA CYS A 203 -6.96 -8.23 -11.55
C CYS A 203 -6.97 -6.73 -11.27
N ILE A 204 -8.05 -6.20 -10.69
CA ILE A 204 -8.13 -4.78 -10.30
C ILE A 204 -7.01 -4.45 -9.31
N TYR A 205 -6.85 -5.26 -8.27
CA TYR A 205 -5.77 -5.06 -7.30
C TYR A 205 -4.37 -5.09 -7.94
N GLU A 206 -4.10 -6.03 -8.85
CA GLU A 206 -2.81 -6.10 -9.56
C GLU A 206 -2.56 -4.84 -10.42
N LEU A 207 -3.59 -4.34 -11.11
CA LEU A 207 -3.50 -3.09 -11.86
C LEU A 207 -3.24 -1.89 -10.93
N GLU A 208 -3.90 -1.81 -9.78
CA GLU A 208 -3.63 -0.78 -8.75
C GLU A 208 -2.20 -0.88 -8.21
N GLN A 209 -1.66 -2.09 -8.01
CA GLN A 209 -0.24 -2.26 -7.62
C GLN A 209 0.71 -1.80 -8.72
N CYS A 210 0.42 -2.10 -9.99
CA CYS A 210 1.19 -1.58 -11.12
C CYS A 210 1.17 -0.05 -11.17
N GLU A 211 0.03 0.58 -10.85
CA GLU A 211 -0.10 2.03 -10.78
C GLU A 211 0.83 2.63 -9.71
N LEU A 212 0.84 2.05 -8.51
CA LEU A 212 1.73 2.46 -7.42
C LEU A 212 3.20 2.28 -7.78
N ASP A 213 3.56 1.15 -8.38
CA ASP A 213 4.93 0.87 -8.84
C ASP A 213 5.37 1.88 -9.91
N LEU A 214 4.51 2.19 -10.90
CA LEU A 214 4.82 3.18 -11.94
C LEU A 214 5.04 4.57 -11.34
N ASN A 215 4.16 5.02 -10.44
CA ASN A 215 4.30 6.30 -9.75
C ASN A 215 5.61 6.40 -8.95
N GLN A 216 5.95 5.35 -8.19
CA GLN A 216 7.21 5.30 -7.46
C GLN A 216 8.41 5.37 -8.41
N ASN A 217 8.40 4.59 -9.50
CA ASN A 217 9.48 4.59 -10.49
C ASN A 217 9.62 5.95 -11.20
N ILE A 218 8.52 6.64 -11.48
CA ILE A 218 8.54 8.00 -12.05
C ILE A 218 9.25 8.94 -11.07
N SER A 219 8.81 8.97 -9.81
CA SER A 219 9.40 9.83 -8.77
C SER A 219 10.89 9.58 -8.54
N GLU A 220 11.32 8.31 -8.49
CA GLU A 220 12.73 7.94 -8.34
C GLU A 220 13.58 8.36 -9.56
N THR A 221 13.01 8.23 -10.77
CA THR A 221 13.68 8.63 -12.00
C THR A 221 13.80 10.15 -12.09
N GLU A 222 12.77 10.91 -11.71
CA GLU A 222 12.78 12.37 -11.63
C GLU A 222 13.81 12.88 -10.62
N HIS A 223 13.90 12.25 -9.44
CA HIS A 223 14.93 12.58 -8.47
C HIS A 223 16.34 12.35 -9.03
N THR A 224 16.53 11.27 -9.79
CA THR A 224 17.78 10.98 -10.49
C THR A 224 18.11 12.03 -11.55
N ILE A 225 17.12 12.49 -12.31
CA ILE A 225 17.27 13.58 -13.29
C ILE A 225 17.72 14.86 -12.59
N ALA A 226 17.09 15.23 -11.47
CA ALA A 226 17.46 16.41 -10.69
C ALA A 226 18.92 16.36 -10.21
N LYS A 227 19.39 15.18 -9.76
CA LYS A 227 20.79 14.98 -9.38
C LYS A 227 21.75 15.08 -10.57
N ILE A 228 21.39 14.54 -11.74
CA ILE A 228 22.19 14.66 -12.96
C ILE A 228 22.29 16.13 -13.38
N MET A 229 21.22 16.91 -13.24
CA MET A 229 21.24 18.35 -13.52
C MET A 229 22.22 19.12 -12.65
N GLU A 230 22.33 18.78 -11.37
CA GLU A 230 23.34 19.36 -10.48
C GLU A 230 24.77 19.02 -10.94
N GLN A 231 25.01 17.77 -11.34
CA GLN A 231 26.31 17.32 -11.88
C GLN A 231 26.66 17.96 -13.23
N ILE A 232 25.67 18.24 -14.07
CA ILE A 232 25.87 18.97 -15.33
C ILE A 232 26.37 20.38 -15.03
N ARG A 233 25.72 21.10 -14.09
CA ARG A 233 26.13 22.45 -13.68
C ARG A 233 27.56 22.48 -13.14
N THR A 234 27.93 21.52 -12.29
CA THR A 234 29.31 21.45 -11.78
C THR A 234 30.32 21.20 -12.89
N HIS A 235 30.04 20.29 -13.83
CA HIS A 235 30.96 20.04 -14.96
C HIS A 235 31.05 21.19 -15.96
N ILE A 236 29.98 21.98 -16.15
CA ILE A 236 30.03 23.21 -16.94
C ILE A 236 30.94 24.23 -16.25
N HIS A 237 30.77 24.43 -14.93
CA HIS A 237 31.62 25.32 -14.13
C HIS A 237 33.10 24.90 -14.15
N GLU A 238 33.37 23.59 -14.15
CA GLU A 238 34.72 23.02 -14.25
C GLU A 238 35.30 23.02 -15.68
N GLY A 239 34.56 23.50 -16.69
CA GLY A 239 35.00 23.52 -18.10
C GLY A 239 35.02 22.14 -18.78
N LYS A 240 34.47 21.09 -18.15
CA LYS A 240 34.49 19.70 -18.64
C LYS A 240 33.34 19.44 -19.63
N LYS A 241 33.39 20.09 -20.79
CA LYS A 241 32.33 20.09 -21.82
C LYS A 241 31.88 18.69 -22.29
N GLN A 242 32.83 17.75 -22.45
CA GLN A 242 32.49 16.39 -22.90
C GLN A 242 31.74 15.58 -21.84
N SER A 243 32.12 15.72 -20.56
CA SER A 243 31.43 15.09 -19.44
C SER A 243 30.02 15.66 -19.27
N ALA A 244 29.85 16.98 -19.40
CA ALA A 244 28.54 17.63 -19.39
C ALA A 244 27.65 17.15 -20.55
N LYS A 245 28.19 17.03 -21.78
CA LYS A 245 27.44 16.50 -22.94
C LYS A 245 26.98 15.04 -22.72
N SER A 246 27.83 14.20 -22.13
CA SER A 246 27.47 12.81 -21.80
C SER A 246 26.34 12.73 -20.76
N LEU A 247 26.41 13.54 -19.70
CA LEU A 247 25.36 13.60 -18.69
C LEU A 247 24.03 14.14 -19.25
N LEU A 248 24.07 15.10 -20.18
CA LEU A 248 22.86 15.59 -20.86
C LEU A 248 22.19 14.52 -21.71
N LYS A 249 22.97 13.71 -22.45
CA LYS A 249 22.41 12.55 -23.16
C LYS A 249 21.72 11.58 -22.20
N LYS A 250 22.35 11.29 -21.06
CA LYS A 250 21.76 10.43 -20.02
C LYS A 250 20.48 11.03 -19.44
N LYS A 251 20.46 12.33 -19.16
CA LYS A 251 19.29 13.08 -18.68
C LYS A 251 18.11 12.90 -19.65
N HIS A 252 18.33 13.17 -20.93
CA HIS A 252 17.29 13.07 -21.95
C HIS A 252 16.72 11.66 -22.11
N ILE A 253 17.57 10.61 -22.07
CA ILE A 253 17.10 9.22 -22.08
C ILE A 253 16.18 8.94 -20.88
N LEU A 254 16.53 9.45 -19.70
CA LEU A 254 15.70 9.30 -18.50
C LEU A 254 14.39 10.11 -18.61
N GLU A 255 14.43 11.33 -19.15
CA GLU A 255 13.23 12.15 -19.40
C GLU A 255 12.26 11.45 -20.37
N LYS A 256 12.78 10.90 -21.48
CA LYS A 256 11.98 10.09 -22.41
C LYS A 256 11.40 8.85 -21.74
N SER A 257 12.17 8.19 -20.86
CA SER A 257 11.67 7.06 -20.06
C SER A 257 10.55 7.48 -19.09
N VAL A 258 10.67 8.64 -18.43
CA VAL A 258 9.60 9.19 -17.57
C VAL A 258 8.34 9.45 -18.39
N LEU A 259 8.45 10.13 -19.53
CA LEU A 259 7.32 10.41 -20.41
C LEU A 259 6.60 9.12 -20.85
N SER A 260 7.37 8.11 -21.27
CA SER A 260 6.81 6.80 -21.63
C SER A 260 6.09 6.11 -20.47
N LYS A 261 6.62 6.20 -19.24
CA LYS A 261 5.97 5.67 -18.04
C LYS A 261 4.70 6.45 -17.67
N ILE A 262 4.70 7.78 -17.82
CA ILE A 262 3.50 8.61 -17.61
C ILE A 262 2.40 8.21 -18.59
N ASN A 263 2.72 8.07 -19.88
CA ASN A 263 1.73 7.60 -20.87
C ASN A 263 1.19 6.20 -20.52
N SER A 264 2.07 5.30 -20.04
CA SER A 264 1.65 3.96 -19.60
C SER A 264 0.74 4.03 -18.37
N LEU A 265 1.02 4.93 -17.43
CA LEU A 265 0.21 5.18 -16.24
C LEU A 265 -1.17 5.74 -16.61
N GLU A 266 -1.24 6.71 -17.52
CA GLU A 266 -2.51 7.25 -18.01
C GLU A 266 -3.37 6.16 -18.68
N ASN A 267 -2.76 5.32 -19.52
CA ASN A 267 -3.44 4.18 -20.14
C ASN A 267 -3.98 3.20 -19.10
N LEU A 268 -3.20 2.92 -18.04
CA LEU A 268 -3.60 2.04 -16.94
C LEU A 268 -4.77 2.62 -16.13
N GLN A 269 -4.73 3.91 -15.81
CA GLN A 269 -5.81 4.61 -15.11
C GLN A 269 -7.09 4.66 -15.93
N GLN A 270 -6.99 4.87 -17.25
CA GLN A 270 -8.13 4.78 -18.15
C GLN A 270 -8.73 3.37 -18.17
N LEU A 271 -7.90 2.33 -18.18
CA LEU A 271 -8.37 0.94 -18.11
C LEU A 271 -9.10 0.67 -16.79
N LEU A 272 -8.55 1.11 -15.65
CA LEU A 272 -9.20 0.97 -14.34
C LEU A 272 -10.55 1.70 -14.29
N SER A 273 -10.64 2.95 -14.78
CA SER A 273 -11.90 3.69 -14.86
C SER A 273 -12.95 2.93 -15.67
N ARG A 274 -12.56 2.42 -16.85
CA ARG A 274 -13.45 1.63 -17.71
C ARG A 274 -13.92 0.33 -17.06
N ILE A 275 -13.05 -0.35 -16.31
CA ILE A 275 -13.43 -1.55 -15.55
C ILE A 275 -14.48 -1.20 -14.49
N HIS A 276 -14.28 -0.12 -13.74
CA HIS A 276 -15.24 0.31 -12.72
C HIS A 276 -16.58 0.74 -13.31
N GLU A 277 -16.56 1.52 -14.40
CA GLU A 277 -17.78 1.89 -15.15
C GLU A 277 -18.53 0.64 -15.63
N THR A 278 -17.81 -0.37 -16.15
CA THR A 278 -18.40 -1.65 -16.56
C THR A 278 -19.06 -2.37 -15.40
N GLN A 279 -18.41 -2.43 -14.23
CA GLN A 279 -18.98 -3.06 -13.04
C GLN A 279 -20.25 -2.34 -12.56
N GLN A 280 -20.25 -1.01 -12.57
CA GLN A 280 -21.43 -0.21 -12.21
C GLN A 280 -22.58 -0.45 -13.19
N ASN A 281 -22.28 -0.49 -14.49
CA ASN A 281 -23.28 -0.78 -15.53
C ASN A 281 -23.91 -2.16 -15.32
N ILE A 282 -23.13 -3.19 -15.00
CA ILE A 282 -23.67 -4.53 -14.68
C ILE A 282 -24.65 -4.46 -13.50
N GLY A 283 -24.31 -3.75 -12.42
CA GLY A 283 -25.19 -3.58 -11.26
C GLY A 283 -26.50 -2.84 -11.60
N ILE A 284 -26.42 -1.82 -12.45
CA ILE A 284 -27.59 -1.10 -12.97
C ILE A 284 -28.49 -2.05 -13.79
N LEU A 285 -27.91 -2.89 -14.65
CA LEU A 285 -28.66 -3.87 -15.43
C LEU A 285 -29.34 -4.93 -14.55
N GLU A 286 -28.68 -5.37 -13.48
CA GLU A 286 -29.28 -6.30 -12.51
C GLU A 286 -30.46 -5.66 -11.77
N ALA A 287 -30.33 -4.39 -11.35
CA ALA A 287 -31.42 -3.64 -10.73
C ALA A 287 -32.60 -3.45 -11.69
N PHE A 288 -32.33 -3.14 -12.96
CA PHE A 288 -33.37 -3.05 -13.99
C PHE A 288 -34.07 -4.39 -14.21
N LYS A 289 -33.31 -5.49 -14.28
CA LYS A 289 -33.87 -6.85 -14.41
C LYS A 289 -34.73 -7.22 -13.21
N LEU A 290 -34.31 -6.87 -11.99
CA LEU A 290 -35.08 -7.09 -10.77
C LEU A 290 -36.38 -6.26 -10.77
N GLY A 291 -36.29 -4.97 -11.12
CA GLY A 291 -37.45 -4.08 -11.23
C GLY A 291 -38.45 -4.58 -12.28
N SER A 292 -37.96 -4.98 -13.45
CA SER A 292 -38.76 -5.54 -14.53
C SER A 292 -39.47 -6.83 -14.13
N ASN A 293 -38.74 -7.77 -13.50
CA ASN A 293 -39.34 -9.01 -12.97
C ASN A 293 -40.39 -8.72 -11.90
N THR A 294 -40.14 -7.74 -11.03
CA THR A 294 -41.08 -7.32 -9.99
C THR A 294 -42.34 -6.74 -10.61
N LEU A 295 -42.21 -5.80 -11.56
CA LEU A 295 -43.33 -5.23 -12.30
C LEU A 295 -44.14 -6.34 -12.98
N LYS A 296 -43.48 -7.25 -13.70
CA LYS A 296 -44.13 -8.39 -14.36
C LYS A 296 -44.95 -9.23 -13.39
N LYS A 297 -44.42 -9.49 -12.19
CA LYS A 297 -45.12 -10.24 -11.13
C LYS A 297 -46.33 -9.46 -10.60
N THR A 298 -46.16 -8.18 -10.26
CA THR A 298 -47.25 -7.32 -9.76
C THR A 298 -48.36 -7.16 -10.79
N TYR A 299 -48.03 -7.01 -12.08
CA TYR A 299 -49.01 -6.91 -13.16
C TYR A 299 -49.74 -8.23 -13.41
N ALA A 300 -49.03 -9.37 -13.35
CA ALA A 300 -49.66 -10.69 -13.40
C ALA A 300 -50.63 -10.92 -12.24
N GLU A 301 -50.32 -10.38 -11.06
CA GLU A 301 -51.18 -10.44 -9.87
C GLU A 301 -52.36 -9.42 -9.93
N SER A 302 -52.23 -8.33 -10.69
CA SER A 302 -53.21 -7.23 -10.76
C SER A 302 -54.16 -7.27 -11.98
N GLY A 303 -53.95 -8.19 -12.93
CA GLY A 303 -54.85 -8.41 -14.07
C GLY A 303 -54.90 -7.29 -15.12
N LEU A 304 -53.90 -6.40 -15.17
CA LEU A 304 -53.88 -5.22 -16.04
C LEU A 304 -53.02 -5.43 -17.31
N ASN A 305 -53.49 -4.82 -18.40
CA ASN A 305 -53.16 -4.92 -19.82
C ASN A 305 -51.69 -5.27 -20.19
N ILE A 306 -51.51 -6.34 -20.96
CA ILE A 306 -50.24 -6.92 -21.45
C ILE A 306 -49.44 -5.99 -22.39
N HIS A 307 -50.11 -5.11 -23.13
CA HIS A 307 -49.48 -4.35 -24.22
C HIS A 307 -48.51 -3.24 -23.77
N THR A 308 -48.69 -2.64 -22.58
CA THR A 308 -47.78 -1.59 -22.09
C THR A 308 -46.48 -2.17 -21.54
N VAL A 309 -46.51 -3.38 -20.99
CA VAL A 309 -45.33 -4.09 -20.45
C VAL A 309 -44.38 -4.49 -21.57
N GLU A 310 -44.91 -4.94 -22.71
CA GLU A 310 -44.12 -5.40 -23.84
C GLU A 310 -43.34 -4.25 -24.49
N ASN A 311 -43.91 -3.03 -24.52
CA ASN A 311 -43.23 -1.84 -25.04
C ASN A 311 -42.09 -1.38 -24.11
N THR A 312 -42.33 -1.31 -22.80
CA THR A 312 -41.27 -0.92 -21.84
C THR A 312 -40.14 -1.96 -21.77
N LEU A 313 -40.45 -3.25 -21.97
CA LEU A 313 -39.44 -4.30 -22.09
C LEU A 313 -38.62 -4.23 -23.37
N MET A 314 -39.20 -3.73 -24.47
CA MET A 314 -38.54 -3.57 -25.75
C MET A 314 -37.57 -2.39 -25.70
N GLU A 315 -38.02 -1.23 -25.21
CA GLU A 315 -37.16 -0.05 -24.98
C GLU A 315 -35.97 -0.36 -24.05
N MET A 316 -36.18 -1.22 -23.04
CA MET A 316 -35.09 -1.70 -22.18
C MET A 316 -34.07 -2.61 -22.88
N ARG A 317 -34.52 -3.39 -23.87
CA ARG A 317 -33.67 -4.33 -24.60
C ARG A 317 -32.70 -3.60 -25.52
N ASP A 318 -33.15 -2.49 -26.09
CA ASP A 318 -32.34 -1.64 -26.95
C ASP A 318 -31.20 -0.96 -26.16
N VAL A 319 -31.49 -0.46 -24.95
CA VAL A 319 -30.48 0.13 -24.04
C VAL A 319 -29.44 -0.91 -23.58
N LEU A 320 -29.84 -2.17 -23.48
CA LEU A 320 -28.94 -3.29 -23.13
C LEU A 320 -27.95 -3.64 -24.26
N GLU A 321 -28.36 -3.53 -25.52
CA GLU A 321 -27.51 -3.82 -26.68
C GLU A 321 -26.52 -2.68 -26.95
N GLU A 322 -26.95 -1.42 -26.83
CA GLU A 322 -26.10 -0.25 -27.05
C GLU A 322 -24.90 -0.20 -26.07
N ASN A 323 -25.11 -0.61 -24.82
CA ASN A 323 -24.05 -0.67 -23.81
C ASN A 323 -22.98 -1.75 -24.09
N ASN A 324 -23.33 -2.79 -24.85
CA ASN A 324 -22.44 -3.90 -25.20
C ASN A 324 -21.49 -3.56 -26.37
N GLU A 325 -21.91 -2.70 -27.31
CA GLU A 325 -21.05 -2.29 -28.44
C GLU A 325 -19.86 -1.41 -27.99
N ILE A 326 -20.04 -0.60 -26.95
CA ILE A 326 -18.99 0.26 -26.38
C ILE A 326 -17.81 -0.56 -25.84
N GLN A 327 -18.06 -1.78 -25.34
CA GLN A 327 -17.02 -2.67 -24.80
C GLN A 327 -15.99 -3.14 -25.85
N ASN A 328 -16.36 -3.20 -27.13
CA ASN A 328 -15.53 -3.82 -28.18
C ASN A 328 -14.56 -2.85 -28.87
N MET A 329 -14.70 -1.54 -28.69
CA MET A 329 -13.75 -0.53 -29.22
C MET A 329 -12.47 -0.37 -28.38
N ILE A 330 -12.30 -1.17 -27.31
CA ILE A 330 -11.33 -0.95 -26.23
C ILE A 330 -9.88 -1.42 -26.56
N ALA A 331 -9.61 -2.08 -27.70
CA ALA A 331 -8.40 -2.89 -27.88
C ALA A 331 -7.18 -2.29 -28.61
N THR A 332 -7.17 -1.00 -29.00
CA THR A 332 -6.09 -0.48 -29.88
C THR A 332 -5.52 0.87 -29.46
N VAL A 333 -4.28 0.88 -28.98
CA VAL A 333 -3.43 2.08 -28.89
C VAL A 333 -1.98 1.72 -29.27
N ASN A 334 -1.42 2.44 -30.25
CA ASN A 334 0.00 2.41 -30.65
C ASN A 334 0.66 3.77 -30.33
N VAL A 335 1.98 3.76 -30.09
CA VAL A 335 2.81 4.96 -29.86
C VAL A 335 4.06 4.90 -30.74
N ASP A 336 4.45 6.03 -31.33
CA ASP A 336 5.57 6.18 -32.26
C ASP A 336 6.69 7.07 -31.67
N ASP A 337 7.89 6.94 -32.23
CA ASP A 337 9.19 7.28 -31.63
C ASP A 337 9.91 8.40 -32.42
N SER A 338 10.44 9.44 -31.75
CA SER A 338 11.37 10.41 -32.35
C SER A 338 12.33 11.01 -31.31
N ASP A 339 13.26 11.85 -31.79
CA ASP A 339 14.11 12.82 -31.05
C ASP A 339 15.58 12.42 -30.82
N ASP A 340 16.44 12.75 -31.80
CA ASP A 340 17.91 12.82 -31.66
C ASP A 340 18.48 14.22 -32.04
N LEU A 341 17.65 15.09 -32.65
CA LEU A 341 18.03 16.45 -33.10
C LEU A 341 17.87 17.53 -32.00
N ASP A 342 16.99 17.31 -31.02
CA ASP A 342 16.68 18.29 -29.97
C ASP A 342 17.81 18.46 -28.94
N LEU A 343 18.67 17.45 -28.82
CA LEU A 343 19.75 17.36 -27.84
C LEU A 343 20.85 18.42 -28.00
N GLU A 344 21.14 18.85 -29.22
CA GLU A 344 22.22 19.82 -29.47
C GLU A 344 21.76 21.27 -29.23
N GLN A 345 20.47 21.54 -29.37
CA GLN A 345 19.85 22.85 -29.15
C GLN A 345 19.65 23.17 -27.66
N GLU A 346 19.32 22.17 -26.83
CA GLU A 346 19.17 22.35 -25.38
C GLU A 346 20.53 22.69 -24.71
N LEU A 347 21.61 21.99 -25.09
CA LEU A 347 22.96 22.23 -24.55
C LEU A 347 23.43 23.67 -24.79
N GLY A 348 23.20 24.22 -25.98
CA GLY A 348 23.56 25.60 -26.30
C GLY A 348 22.78 26.64 -25.49
N SER A 349 21.55 26.32 -25.12
CA SER A 349 20.67 27.21 -24.35
C SER A 349 21.08 27.28 -22.87
N LEU A 350 21.48 26.14 -22.27
CA LEU A 350 21.93 26.07 -20.87
C LEU A 350 23.24 26.83 -20.63
N ILE A 351 24.22 26.69 -21.53
CA ILE A 351 25.50 27.43 -21.45
C ILE A 351 25.26 28.94 -21.53
N ASN A 352 24.37 29.39 -22.42
CA ASN A 352 24.02 30.81 -22.56
C ASN A 352 23.29 31.37 -21.32
N MET A 353 22.51 30.56 -20.62
CA MET A 353 21.81 30.98 -19.39
C MET A 353 22.78 31.13 -18.21
N GLU A 354 23.77 30.24 -18.07
CA GLU A 354 24.78 30.30 -17.01
C GLU A 354 25.78 31.45 -17.22
N ILE A 355 26.18 31.72 -18.47
CA ILE A 355 27.03 32.88 -18.81
C ILE A 355 26.30 34.21 -18.52
N LYS A 356 24.99 34.29 -18.78
CA LYS A 356 24.19 35.48 -18.44
C LYS A 356 23.95 35.63 -16.93
N GLY A 357 23.80 34.52 -16.20
CA GLY A 357 23.69 34.53 -14.74
C GLY A 357 24.96 34.99 -14.03
N ASN A 358 26.14 34.61 -14.54
CA ASN A 358 27.43 35.01 -13.97
C ASN A 358 27.83 36.45 -14.31
N ASN A 359 27.34 37.02 -15.42
CA ASN A 359 27.56 38.44 -15.77
C ASN A 359 26.65 39.43 -15.02
N LEU A 360 25.64 38.95 -14.27
CA LEU A 360 24.74 39.82 -13.48
C LEU A 360 25.20 40.01 -12.03
N HIS A 361 26.32 39.41 -11.60
CA HIS A 361 26.87 39.59 -10.24
C HIS A 361 28.01 40.61 -10.14
N ILE A 362 28.28 41.38 -11.20
CA ILE A 362 29.26 42.47 -11.17
C ILE A 362 28.65 43.72 -11.79
N GLU A 363 27.75 44.40 -11.09
CA GLU A 363 27.58 45.85 -11.29
C GLU A 363 26.80 46.50 -10.13
N LYS A 364 27.53 47.19 -9.25
CA LYS A 364 27.08 48.47 -8.66
C LYS A 364 28.27 49.28 -8.11
N VAL A 365 28.45 50.45 -8.75
CA VAL A 365 29.03 51.75 -8.32
C VAL A 365 30.59 51.94 -8.38
N PRO A 366 31.12 53.19 -8.53
CA PRO A 366 31.53 53.77 -9.82
C PRO A 366 33.00 54.28 -9.87
N GLN A 367 33.40 54.68 -11.08
CA GLN A 367 34.69 55.15 -11.64
C GLN A 367 35.67 56.00 -10.79
N ASP A 368 36.98 55.73 -10.97
CA ASP A 368 37.98 56.72 -11.43
C ASP A 368 39.19 56.00 -12.09
N PRO A 369 40.03 56.65 -12.93
CA PRO A 369 40.46 56.08 -14.20
C PRO A 369 41.98 55.83 -14.25
N THR A 370 42.40 54.62 -14.58
CA THR A 370 43.65 54.37 -15.32
C THR A 370 43.72 52.90 -15.72
N LEU A 371 44.27 52.64 -16.90
CA LEU A 371 44.44 51.35 -17.60
C LEU A 371 43.22 50.83 -18.36
N ALA A 372 42.97 51.49 -19.50
CA ALA A 372 42.37 50.84 -20.66
C ALA A 372 43.41 49.95 -21.37
N ASN A 373 42.89 48.92 -22.03
CA ASN A 373 43.48 48.04 -23.06
C ASN A 373 44.00 46.69 -22.57
N GLN A 374 43.10 45.69 -22.48
CA GLN A 374 43.41 44.31 -22.88
C GLN A 374 42.21 43.33 -23.00
N THR A 375 40.96 43.72 -22.68
CA THR A 375 39.83 42.76 -22.65
C THR A 375 38.89 42.77 -23.85
N THR A 376 38.98 43.74 -24.77
CA THR A 376 38.13 43.77 -25.97
C THR A 376 38.65 42.94 -27.15
N ASP A 377 39.84 42.37 -27.04
CA ASP A 377 40.49 41.61 -28.13
C ASP A 377 40.17 40.10 -28.08
N LEU A 378 39.81 39.57 -26.91
CA LEU A 378 39.58 38.13 -26.75
C LEU A 378 38.19 37.70 -27.26
N ASP A 379 37.16 38.51 -27.04
CA ASP A 379 35.81 38.24 -27.52
C ASP A 379 35.71 38.39 -29.06
N ALA A 380 36.46 39.34 -29.63
CA ALA A 380 36.61 39.48 -31.07
C ALA A 380 37.41 38.32 -31.69
N GLU A 381 38.47 37.85 -31.01
CA GLU A 381 39.26 36.69 -31.45
C GLU A 381 38.48 35.36 -31.34
N ILE A 382 37.61 35.20 -30.35
CA ILE A 382 36.73 34.03 -30.21
C ILE A 382 35.63 34.03 -31.28
N LEU A 383 35.02 35.17 -31.56
CA LEU A 383 34.04 35.31 -32.65
C LEU A 383 34.68 35.06 -34.02
N LYS A 384 35.90 35.57 -34.23
CA LYS A 384 36.67 35.34 -35.47
C LYS A 384 37.06 33.86 -35.65
N ARG A 385 37.46 33.16 -34.58
CA ARG A 385 37.74 31.71 -34.62
C ARG A 385 36.49 30.86 -34.85
N LEU A 386 35.32 31.31 -34.40
CA LEU A 386 34.03 30.66 -34.70
C LEU A 386 33.60 30.85 -36.16
N GLU A 387 33.97 31.98 -36.77
CA GLU A 387 33.68 32.27 -38.19
C GLU A 387 34.62 31.50 -39.13
N ASP A 388 35.91 31.40 -38.79
CA ASP A 388 36.90 30.57 -39.51
C ASP A 388 36.58 29.06 -39.47
N LEU A 389 35.88 28.60 -38.42
CA LEU A 389 35.37 27.22 -38.32
C LEU A 389 34.09 26.96 -39.12
N LYS A 390 33.34 28.01 -39.46
CA LYS A 390 32.14 27.92 -40.31
C LYS A 390 32.47 27.79 -41.80
N VAL A 391 33.63 28.31 -42.23
CA VAL A 391 34.05 28.31 -43.65
C VAL A 391 34.78 27.03 -44.06
N ASN A 392 35.38 26.29 -43.11
CA ASN A 392 36.19 25.10 -43.42
C ASN A 392 35.42 23.78 -43.66
N ASN A 393 34.09 23.80 -43.83
CA ASN A 393 33.33 22.60 -44.23
C ASN A 393 32.86 22.61 -45.70
N SER A 394 33.50 23.40 -46.57
CA SER A 394 33.17 23.48 -48.01
C SER A 394 34.28 23.05 -48.97
N GLY A 395 35.38 22.48 -48.46
CA GLY A 395 36.54 22.11 -49.28
C GLY A 395 37.10 20.73 -48.97
N LEU A 396 36.41 19.67 -49.42
CA LEU A 396 37.08 18.39 -49.73
C LEU A 396 36.38 17.78 -50.95
N HIS A 397 36.92 18.16 -52.10
CA HIS A 397 36.77 17.52 -53.38
C HIS A 397 36.98 16.01 -53.24
N SER A 398 36.02 15.25 -53.76
CA SER A 398 36.18 13.87 -54.17
C SER A 398 37.29 13.74 -55.23
N PRO A 399 38.23 12.79 -55.08
CA PRO A 399 38.96 12.25 -56.20
C PRO A 399 38.26 10.99 -56.72
N LEU A 400 38.02 10.98 -58.02
CA LEU A 400 37.79 9.77 -58.82
C LEU A 400 38.86 8.72 -58.54
N THR A 401 38.50 7.43 -58.62
CA THR A 401 38.95 6.53 -59.71
C THR A 401 38.32 5.14 -59.59
N SER A 402 37.78 4.71 -60.75
CA SER A 402 37.68 3.35 -61.31
C SER A 402 36.79 2.29 -60.65
#